data_AF-A0A7S4IGA6-F1
#
_entry.id   AF-A0A7S4IGA6-F1
#
_cell.length_a   1.000
_cell.length_b   1.000
_cell.length_c   1.000
_cell.angle_alpha   90.00
_cell.angle_beta   90.00
_cell.angle_gamma   90.00
#
_symmetry.space_group_name_H-M   'P 1'
#
loop_
_entity.id
_entity.type
_entity.pdbx_description
1 polymer ?
#
loop_
_entity_poly.entity_id
_entity_poly.type
_entity_poly.pdbx_seq_one_letter_code
_entity_poly.pdbx_strand_id
1 'polypeptide(L)'
;ALRRIAEGAAMIRLKGNAGTGNVMNAVRHARSVYAEMRKVQNMRDDEIYVYAKEHRVPVELVEHVRLAGRLPVVTFAAGGLATPADVGLLMELGVDGVFVGSGIFKGENPAARARAMVAAATHYNDPATVARVSTGLGKAMVGLLEHEEGPEVAARLALKGRIGVDPAVGA
;
A
#
# COMPACT_ATOMS: atom_id res chain seq x y z
N ALA A 1 -7.24 0.47 11.60
CA ALA A 1 -6.92 1.91 11.52
C ALA A 1 -7.33 2.63 12.80
N LEU A 2 -8.63 2.68 13.12
CA LEU A 2 -9.18 3.45 14.23
C LEU A 2 -8.50 3.23 15.60
N ARG A 3 -8.15 2.00 15.99
CA ARG A 3 -7.39 1.76 17.24
C ARG A 3 -6.05 2.52 17.30
N ARG A 4 -5.31 2.55 16.19
CA ARG A 4 -4.04 3.29 16.11
C ARG A 4 -4.27 4.80 16.23
N ILE A 5 -5.35 5.30 15.63
CA ILE A 5 -5.73 6.71 15.73
C ILE A 5 -6.10 7.06 17.18
N ALA A 6 -6.86 6.20 17.87
CA ALA A 6 -7.18 6.36 19.29
C ALA A 6 -5.94 6.36 20.19
N GLU A 7 -4.87 5.66 19.78
CA GLU A 7 -3.57 5.66 20.45
C GLU A 7 -2.66 6.83 20.05
N GLY A 8 -3.14 7.78 19.24
CA GLY A 8 -2.42 8.99 18.86
C GLY A 8 -1.69 8.93 17.52
N ALA A 9 -1.95 7.94 16.66
CA ALA A 9 -1.37 7.92 15.32
C ALA A 9 -1.91 9.07 14.46
N ALA A 10 -1.02 9.97 14.04
CA ALA A 10 -1.32 11.10 13.15
C ALA A 10 -1.39 10.72 11.65
N MET A 11 -1.09 9.46 11.33
CA MET A 11 -1.08 8.92 9.96
C MET A 11 -1.35 7.42 10.02
N ILE A 12 -2.07 6.91 9.01
CA ILE A 12 -2.25 5.49 8.78
C ILE A 12 -1.54 5.09 7.48
N ARG A 13 -0.81 3.98 7.53
CA ARG A 13 -0.44 3.24 6.33
C ARG A 13 -1.20 1.92 6.28
N LEU A 14 -1.80 1.63 5.14
CA LEU A 14 -2.37 0.33 4.84
C LEU A 14 -1.23 -0.66 4.67
N LYS A 15 -1.37 -1.84 5.27
CA LYS A 15 -0.38 -2.89 5.12
C LYS A 15 -0.42 -3.41 3.68
N GLY A 16 0.70 -3.94 3.24
CA GLY A 16 0.83 -4.75 2.04
C GLY A 16 1.92 -5.78 2.31
N ASN A 17 2.38 -6.46 1.27
CA ASN A 17 3.51 -7.37 1.41
C ASN A 17 4.79 -6.65 0.97
N ALA A 18 5.63 -6.28 1.92
CA ALA A 18 6.83 -5.50 1.64
C ALA A 18 7.91 -6.38 1.00
N GLY A 19 8.62 -5.85 0.00
CA GLY A 19 9.73 -6.57 -0.62
C GLY A 19 9.34 -7.64 -1.63
N THR A 20 8.05 -7.96 -1.79
CA THR A 20 7.60 -8.97 -2.76
C THR A 20 7.35 -8.44 -4.15
N GLY A 21 7.20 -7.13 -4.36
CA GLY A 21 6.83 -6.59 -5.68
C GLY A 21 5.43 -7.01 -6.14
N ASN A 22 4.56 -7.39 -5.19
CA ASN A 22 3.20 -7.85 -5.45
C ASN A 22 2.18 -6.95 -4.72
N VAL A 23 1.45 -6.14 -5.50
CA VAL A 23 0.51 -5.11 -4.99
C VAL A 23 -0.79 -5.68 -4.42
N MET A 24 -1.09 -6.97 -4.62
CA MET A 24 -2.38 -7.58 -4.25
C MET A 24 -2.80 -7.30 -2.80
N ASN A 25 -1.88 -7.43 -1.84
CA ASN A 25 -2.18 -7.18 -0.44
C ASN A 25 -2.49 -5.72 -0.14
N ALA A 26 -1.80 -4.78 -0.78
CA ALA A 26 -2.09 -3.35 -0.64
C ALA A 26 -3.49 -3.04 -1.21
N VAL A 27 -3.83 -3.58 -2.38
CA VAL A 27 -5.16 -3.44 -2.99
C VAL A 27 -6.25 -4.02 -2.10
N ARG A 28 -6.04 -5.22 -1.55
CA ARG A 28 -6.99 -5.89 -0.64
C ARG A 28 -7.29 -5.03 0.59
N HIS A 29 -6.25 -4.51 1.25
CA HIS A 29 -6.45 -3.67 2.43
C HIS A 29 -7.07 -2.31 2.10
N ALA A 30 -6.71 -1.69 0.98
CA ALA A 30 -7.37 -0.47 0.51
C ALA A 30 -8.86 -0.69 0.30
N ARG A 31 -9.23 -1.70 -0.49
CA ARG A 31 -10.64 -2.04 -0.73
C ARG A 31 -11.40 -2.34 0.56
N SER A 32 -10.81 -3.13 1.46
CA SER A 32 -11.43 -3.45 2.77
C SER A 32 -11.69 -2.20 3.60
N VAL A 33 -10.70 -1.31 3.72
CA VAL A 33 -10.85 -0.08 4.52
C VAL A 33 -11.91 0.85 3.94
N TYR A 34 -11.91 1.12 2.64
CA TYR A 34 -12.92 2.00 2.04
C TYR A 34 -14.31 1.36 1.98
N ALA A 35 -14.41 0.03 1.87
CA ALA A 35 -15.69 -0.67 1.97
C ALA A 35 -16.28 -0.56 3.38
N GLU A 36 -15.46 -0.75 4.41
CA GLU A 36 -15.89 -0.56 5.80
C GLU A 36 -16.27 0.89 6.10
N MET A 37 -15.55 1.88 5.56
CA MET A 37 -15.96 3.28 5.69
C MET A 37 -17.34 3.53 5.07
N ARG A 38 -17.58 3.07 3.84
CA ARG A 38 -18.91 3.18 3.21
C ARG A 38 -20.00 2.47 4.00
N LYS A 39 -19.70 1.32 4.61
CA LYS A 39 -20.62 0.61 5.49
C LYS A 39 -21.00 1.49 6.69
N VAL A 40 -20.00 2.01 7.41
CA VAL A 40 -20.19 2.88 8.59
C VAL A 40 -20.94 4.16 8.24
N GLN A 41 -20.67 4.78 7.08
CA GLN A 41 -21.41 5.97 6.60
C GLN A 41 -22.92 5.74 6.46
N ASN A 42 -23.33 4.52 6.11
CA ASN A 42 -24.72 4.16 5.82
C ASN A 42 -25.39 3.36 6.96
N MET A 43 -24.70 3.15 8.08
CA MET A 43 -25.29 2.52 9.27
C MET A 43 -26.36 3.43 9.88
N ARG A 44 -27.31 2.86 10.63
CA ARG A 44 -28.23 3.63 11.46
C ARG A 44 -27.55 4.11 12.74
N ASP A 45 -28.11 5.11 13.40
CA ASP A 45 -27.48 5.74 14.58
C ASP A 45 -27.33 4.76 15.75
N ASP A 46 -28.31 3.87 15.93
CA ASP A 46 -28.33 2.83 16.96
C ASP A 46 -27.30 1.72 16.73
N GLU A 47 -26.91 1.46 15.48
CA GLU A 47 -25.92 0.44 15.12
C GLU A 47 -24.47 0.86 15.42
N ILE A 48 -24.19 2.15 15.57
CA ILE A 48 -22.83 2.69 15.75
C ILE A 48 -22.19 2.22 17.05
N TYR A 49 -22.94 2.15 18.14
CA TYR A 49 -22.43 1.69 19.44
C TYR A 49 -21.99 0.21 19.38
N VAL A 50 -22.75 -0.62 18.66
CA VAL A 50 -22.41 -2.03 18.46
C VAL A 50 -21.14 -2.15 17.62
N TYR A 51 -21.06 -1.41 16.51
CA TYR A 51 -19.86 -1.39 15.67
C TYR A 51 -18.61 -0.96 16.46
N ALA A 52 -18.70 0.13 17.22
CA ALA A 52 -17.60 0.62 18.05
C ALA A 52 -17.15 -0.43 19.08
N LYS A 53 -18.10 -1.12 19.73
CA LYS A 53 -17.83 -2.20 20.69
C LYS A 53 -17.14 -3.40 20.04
N GLU A 54 -17.64 -3.89 18.91
CA GLU A 54 -17.07 -5.05 18.19
C GLU A 54 -15.64 -4.76 17.72
N HIS A 55 -15.40 -3.55 17.21
CA HIS A 55 -14.10 -3.11 16.72
C HIS A 55 -13.16 -2.62 17.84
N ARG A 56 -13.67 -2.48 19.07
CA ARG A 56 -12.95 -2.01 20.26
C ARG A 56 -12.31 -0.64 20.03
N VAL A 57 -13.12 0.33 19.63
CA VAL A 57 -12.71 1.70 19.31
C VAL A 57 -13.66 2.70 19.97
N PRO A 58 -13.22 3.93 20.26
CA PRO A 58 -14.11 5.00 20.75
C PRO A 58 -15.26 5.27 19.77
N VAL A 59 -16.46 5.46 20.31
CA VAL A 59 -17.69 5.72 19.53
C VAL A 59 -17.54 7.01 18.73
N GLU A 60 -16.95 8.03 19.35
CA GLU A 60 -16.73 9.36 18.79
C GLU A 60 -15.84 9.31 17.53
N LEU A 61 -14.87 8.39 17.47
CA LEU A 61 -14.05 8.19 16.28
C LEU A 61 -14.84 7.51 15.16
N VAL A 62 -15.76 6.60 15.48
CA VAL A 62 -16.63 5.97 14.48
C VAL A 62 -17.61 7.00 13.92
N GLU A 63 -18.21 7.83 14.78
CA GLU A 63 -19.08 8.94 14.39
C GLU A 63 -18.35 9.95 13.50
N HIS A 64 -17.12 10.33 13.85
CA HIS A 64 -16.31 11.19 13.00
C HIS A 64 -16.14 10.59 11.60
N VAL A 65 -15.76 9.32 11.50
CA VAL A 65 -15.58 8.64 10.21
C VAL A 65 -16.90 8.56 9.44
N ARG A 66 -18.01 8.29 10.12
CA ARG A 66 -19.35 8.27 9.52
C ARG A 66 -19.69 9.63 8.90
N LEU A 67 -19.54 10.71 9.66
CA LEU A 67 -19.89 12.06 9.22
C LEU A 67 -18.96 12.57 8.11
N ALA A 68 -17.65 12.34 8.25
CA ALA A 68 -16.64 12.83 7.33
C ALA A 68 -16.50 11.97 6.06
N GLY A 69 -16.92 10.70 6.10
CA GLY A 69 -16.72 9.75 5.02
C GLY A 69 -15.27 9.35 4.76
N ARG A 70 -14.39 9.65 5.72
CA ARG A 70 -12.95 9.39 5.64
C ARG A 70 -12.36 9.22 7.03
N LEU A 71 -11.15 8.67 7.12
CA LEU A 71 -10.39 8.66 8.36
C LEU A 71 -9.98 10.09 8.75
N PRO A 72 -9.88 10.41 10.06
CA PRO A 72 -9.49 11.73 10.53
C PRO A 72 -7.99 12.05 10.32
N VAL A 73 -7.23 11.15 9.69
CA VAL A 73 -5.80 11.28 9.40
C VAL A 73 -5.50 10.79 7.98
N VAL A 74 -4.36 11.23 7.43
CA VAL A 74 -3.92 10.79 6.11
C VAL A 74 -3.69 9.27 6.06
N THR A 75 -4.11 8.67 4.96
CA THR A 75 -4.10 7.21 4.72
C THR A 75 -3.29 6.90 3.47
N PHE A 76 -2.11 6.31 3.67
CA PHE A 76 -1.24 5.90 2.56
C PHE A 76 -1.33 4.38 2.32
N ALA A 77 -1.16 3.93 1.09
CA ALA A 77 -0.89 2.52 0.81
C ALA A 77 0.60 2.20 0.87
N ALA A 78 0.97 0.98 1.25
CA ALA A 78 2.36 0.53 1.29
C ALA A 78 2.47 -0.96 0.97
N GLY A 79 3.61 -1.35 0.41
CA GLY A 79 4.01 -2.75 0.21
C GLY A 79 3.59 -3.31 -1.15
N GLY A 80 4.57 -3.82 -1.89
CA GLY A 80 4.34 -4.56 -3.14
C GLY A 80 4.24 -3.72 -4.41
N LEU A 81 4.29 -2.38 -4.33
CA LEU A 81 4.31 -1.52 -5.51
C LEU A 81 5.64 -1.66 -6.25
N ALA A 82 5.60 -1.99 -7.54
CA ALA A 82 6.77 -2.19 -8.40
C ALA A 82 6.75 -1.31 -9.66
N THR A 83 5.59 -0.79 -10.04
CA THR A 83 5.36 -0.04 -11.29
C THR A 83 4.58 1.25 -11.06
N PRO A 84 4.64 2.22 -12.00
CA PRO A 84 3.77 3.40 -11.95
C PRO A 84 2.28 3.05 -12.03
N ALA A 85 1.91 1.95 -12.68
CA ALA A 85 0.53 1.46 -12.72
C ALA A 85 0.02 1.02 -11.34
N ASP A 86 0.86 0.36 -10.52
CA ASP A 86 0.50 0.00 -9.14
C ASP A 86 0.21 1.24 -8.29
N VAL A 87 1.02 2.29 -8.49
CA VAL A 87 0.86 3.59 -7.83
C VAL A 87 -0.48 4.21 -8.24
N GLY A 88 -0.72 4.33 -9.55
CA GLY A 88 -1.96 4.90 -10.07
C GLY A 88 -3.19 4.14 -9.57
N LEU A 89 -3.15 2.81 -9.58
CA LEU A 89 -4.22 1.96 -9.06
C LEU A 89 -4.54 2.24 -7.59
N LEU A 90 -3.51 2.37 -6.73
CA LEU A 90 -3.75 2.62 -5.31
C LEU A 90 -4.31 4.01 -5.05
N MET A 91 -3.82 5.03 -5.77
CA MET A 91 -4.38 6.38 -5.74
C MET A 91 -5.85 6.38 -6.17
N GLU A 92 -6.19 5.68 -7.26
CA GLU A 92 -7.56 5.51 -7.76
C GLU A 92 -8.50 4.84 -6.73
N LEU A 93 -7.96 3.96 -5.87
CA LEU A 93 -8.72 3.35 -4.78
C LEU A 93 -9.01 4.30 -3.60
N GLY A 94 -8.50 5.54 -3.65
CA GLY A 94 -8.85 6.63 -2.73
C GLY A 94 -7.83 6.92 -1.64
N VAL A 95 -6.62 6.32 -1.70
CA VAL A 95 -5.55 6.63 -0.73
C VAL A 95 -4.98 8.03 -0.96
N ASP A 96 -4.50 8.66 0.11
CA ASP A 96 -3.91 10.00 0.07
C ASP A 96 -2.46 10.00 -0.47
N GLY A 97 -1.86 8.81 -0.60
CA GLY A 97 -0.50 8.64 -1.10
C GLY A 97 0.00 7.20 -1.00
N VAL A 98 1.25 6.98 -1.43
CA VAL A 98 1.86 5.65 -1.43
C VAL A 98 3.28 5.66 -0.86
N PHE A 99 3.68 4.56 -0.23
CA PHE A 99 5.07 4.28 0.10
C PHE A 99 5.65 3.27 -0.89
N VAL A 100 6.76 3.64 -1.53
CA VAL A 100 7.53 2.75 -2.39
C VAL A 100 8.96 2.63 -1.89
N GLY A 101 9.42 1.39 -1.69
CA GLY A 101 10.80 1.07 -1.31
C GLY A 101 11.47 0.21 -2.39
N SER A 102 11.42 -1.11 -2.21
CA SER A 102 12.06 -2.08 -3.11
C SER A 102 11.67 -1.93 -4.58
N GLY A 103 10.43 -1.48 -4.86
CA GLY A 103 9.96 -1.25 -6.23
C GLY A 103 10.81 -0.27 -7.03
N ILE A 104 11.43 0.72 -6.35
CA ILE A 104 12.33 1.69 -6.99
C ILE A 104 13.74 1.11 -7.11
N PHE A 105 14.29 0.59 -6.01
CA PHE A 105 15.71 0.29 -5.89
C PHE A 105 16.13 -1.12 -6.32
N LYS A 106 15.19 -2.07 -6.40
CA LYS A 106 15.45 -3.44 -6.90
C LYS A 106 15.04 -3.64 -8.38
N GLY A 107 14.65 -2.56 -9.06
CA GLY A 107 14.42 -2.54 -10.50
C GLY A 107 15.52 -1.78 -11.24
N GLU A 108 15.48 -1.83 -12.56
CA GLU A 108 16.36 -1.02 -13.41
C GLU A 108 15.96 0.46 -13.37
N ASN A 109 16.92 1.32 -13.70
CA ASN A 109 16.80 2.78 -13.77
C ASN A 109 16.12 3.43 -12.56
N PRO A 110 16.61 3.26 -11.32
CA PRO A 110 15.92 3.72 -10.10
C PRO A 110 15.51 5.20 -10.12
N ALA A 111 16.37 6.08 -10.62
CA ALA A 111 16.07 7.51 -10.71
C ALA A 111 14.92 7.81 -11.69
N ALA A 112 14.89 7.16 -12.85
CA ALA A 112 13.80 7.31 -13.82
C ALA A 112 12.50 6.71 -13.27
N ARG A 113 12.59 5.54 -12.63
CA ARG A 113 11.47 4.85 -12.00
C ARG A 113 10.85 5.66 -10.87
N ALA A 114 11.66 6.26 -9.99
CA ALA A 114 11.19 7.14 -8.93
C ALA A 114 10.42 8.34 -9.50
N ARG A 115 10.96 9.01 -10.52
CA ARG A 115 10.26 10.11 -11.22
C ARG A 115 8.94 9.66 -11.84
N ALA A 116 8.92 8.48 -12.47
CA ALA A 116 7.71 7.92 -13.06
C ALA A 116 6.64 7.59 -12.01
N MET A 117 7.03 7.02 -10.86
CA MET A 117 6.12 6.73 -9.76
C MET A 117 5.55 7.99 -9.12
N VAL A 118 6.37 9.04 -8.94
CA VAL A 118 5.89 10.35 -8.50
C VAL A 118 4.90 10.93 -9.50
N ALA A 119 5.23 10.92 -10.79
CA ALA A 119 4.32 11.42 -11.83
C ALA A 119 3.01 10.62 -11.89
N ALA A 120 3.05 9.31 -11.70
CA ALA A 120 1.85 8.48 -11.63
C ALA A 120 1.02 8.75 -10.37
N ALA A 121 1.65 9.06 -9.23
CA ALA A 121 0.91 9.45 -8.02
C ALA A 121 0.19 10.80 -8.22
N THR A 122 0.84 11.75 -8.89
CA THR A 122 0.28 13.09 -9.16
C THR A 122 -0.81 13.08 -10.23
N HIS A 123 -0.64 12.25 -11.27
CA HIS A 123 -1.51 12.22 -12.46
C HIS A 123 -2.23 10.87 -12.61
N TYR A 124 -2.59 10.23 -11.50
CA TYR A 124 -3.18 8.88 -11.50
C TYR A 124 -4.49 8.80 -12.31
N ASN A 125 -5.23 9.90 -12.38
CA ASN A 125 -6.48 10.04 -13.13
C ASN A 125 -6.30 10.40 -14.61
N ASP A 126 -5.06 10.50 -15.11
CA ASP A 126 -4.72 10.65 -16.53
C ASP A 126 -4.05 9.36 -17.03
N PRO A 127 -4.82 8.40 -17.59
CA PRO A 127 -4.29 7.14 -18.10
C PRO A 127 -3.20 7.33 -19.16
N ALA A 128 -3.27 8.39 -19.96
CA ALA A 128 -2.27 8.67 -20.99
C ALA A 128 -0.92 9.07 -20.37
N THR A 129 -0.95 9.89 -19.32
CA THR A 129 0.26 10.20 -18.56
C THR A 129 0.82 8.98 -17.84
N VAL A 130 -0.01 8.19 -17.16
CA VAL A 130 0.44 6.96 -16.47
C VAL A 130 1.09 5.98 -17.47
N ALA A 131 0.48 5.79 -18.63
CA ALA A 131 1.04 4.95 -19.69
C ALA A 131 2.39 5.50 -20.19
N ARG A 132 2.45 6.80 -20.49
CA ARG A 132 3.68 7.46 -20.98
C ARG A 132 4.84 7.34 -20.00
N VAL A 133 4.62 7.61 -18.71
CA VAL A 133 5.68 7.52 -17.69
C VAL A 133 6.08 6.08 -17.37
N SER A 134 5.27 5.10 -17.75
CA SER A 134 5.60 3.67 -17.61
C SER A 134 6.56 3.14 -18.69
N THR A 135 6.87 3.94 -19.71
CA THR A 135 7.77 3.55 -20.80
C THR A 135 9.25 3.77 -20.45
N GLY A 136 10.16 3.00 -21.06
CA GLY A 136 11.60 3.22 -20.93
C GLY A 136 12.21 2.96 -19.54
N LEU A 137 11.46 2.34 -18.62
CA LEU A 137 11.91 2.13 -17.23
C LEU A 137 12.81 0.89 -17.03
N GLY A 138 12.96 0.05 -18.05
CA GLY A 138 13.64 -1.24 -17.92
C GLY A 138 12.87 -2.22 -17.03
N LYS A 139 13.54 -3.32 -16.65
CA LYS A 139 12.92 -4.39 -15.84
C LYS A 139 12.54 -3.89 -14.46
N ALA A 140 11.30 -4.12 -14.06
CA ALA A 140 10.86 -3.92 -12.68
C ALA A 140 11.44 -4.99 -11.75
N MET A 141 11.29 -4.79 -10.44
CA MET A 141 11.56 -5.88 -9.49
C MET A 141 10.65 -7.08 -9.78
N VAL A 142 11.17 -8.29 -9.60
CA VAL A 142 10.40 -9.52 -9.79
C VAL A 142 9.43 -9.70 -8.63
N GLY A 143 8.16 -9.96 -8.96
CA GLY A 143 7.10 -10.26 -8.02
C GLY A 143 7.26 -11.65 -7.41
N LEU A 144 7.03 -11.80 -6.10
CA LEU A 144 6.87 -13.08 -5.41
C LEU A 144 5.37 -13.34 -5.17
N LEU A 145 4.93 -14.58 -5.40
CA LEU A 145 3.56 -15.01 -5.08
C LEU A 145 3.45 -15.44 -3.61
N GLU A 146 2.24 -15.41 -3.03
CA GLU A 146 2.02 -15.69 -1.60
C GLU A 146 2.37 -17.13 -1.18
N HIS A 147 2.53 -18.05 -2.12
CA HIS A 147 2.97 -19.43 -1.88
C HIS A 147 4.48 -19.64 -2.11
N GLU A 148 5.19 -18.59 -2.50
CA GLU A 148 6.64 -18.59 -2.65
C GLU A 148 7.28 -18.04 -1.36
N GLU A 149 7.10 -18.76 -0.25
CA GLU A 149 7.84 -18.50 0.98
C GLU A 149 8.96 -19.52 1.15
N GLY A 150 10.19 -19.03 1.33
CA GLY A 150 11.28 -19.83 1.84
C GLY A 150 12.69 -19.36 1.46
N PRO A 151 13.72 -20.00 2.06
CA PRO A 151 15.13 -19.87 1.68
C PRO A 151 15.38 -20.18 0.20
N GLU A 152 14.54 -21.01 -0.40
CA GLU A 152 14.66 -21.50 -1.77
C GLU A 152 14.48 -20.40 -2.83
N VAL A 153 13.56 -19.47 -2.59
CA VAL A 153 13.31 -18.32 -3.48
C VAL A 153 14.43 -17.29 -3.36
N ALA A 154 14.90 -17.04 -2.13
CA ALA A 154 16.06 -16.20 -1.87
C ALA A 154 17.33 -16.78 -2.51
N ALA A 155 17.53 -18.11 -2.44
CA ALA A 155 18.64 -18.80 -3.09
C ALA A 155 18.56 -18.72 -4.62
N ARG A 156 17.36 -18.91 -5.20
CA ARG A 156 17.13 -18.77 -6.66
C ARG A 156 17.42 -17.37 -7.18
N LEU A 157 17.09 -16.34 -6.40
CA LEU A 157 17.33 -14.94 -6.75
C LEU A 157 18.80 -14.54 -6.52
N ALA A 158 19.44 -15.03 -5.45
CA ALA A 158 20.85 -14.77 -5.16
C ALA A 158 21.81 -15.40 -6.19
N LEU A 159 21.44 -16.56 -6.76
CA LEU A 159 22.24 -17.27 -7.77
C LEU A 159 22.30 -16.57 -9.14
N LYS A 160 21.52 -15.49 -9.37
CA LYS A 160 21.50 -14.80 -10.67
C LYS A 160 22.10 -13.38 -10.69
N GLY A 161 22.68 -12.91 -9.59
CA GLY A 161 23.56 -11.73 -9.68
C GLY A 161 23.69 -10.91 -8.39
N ARG A 162 24.89 -10.99 -7.79
CA ARG A 162 25.54 -9.93 -7.00
C ARG A 162 24.61 -9.10 -6.11
N ILE A 163 24.19 -9.68 -4.99
CA ILE A 163 23.81 -8.88 -3.81
C ILE A 163 24.61 -9.45 -2.65
N GLY A 164 25.51 -8.64 -2.11
CA GLY A 164 26.30 -9.00 -0.94
C GLY A 164 25.38 -9.17 0.26
N VAL A 165 25.18 -10.41 0.66
CA VAL A 165 24.65 -10.73 1.98
C VAL A 165 25.88 -10.93 2.85
N ASP A 166 26.08 -10.04 3.83
CA ASP A 166 27.11 -10.19 4.85
C ASP A 166 26.84 -11.51 5.61
N PRO A 167 27.79 -12.47 5.63
CA PRO A 167 27.62 -13.74 6.32
C PRO A 167 27.41 -13.61 7.84
N ALA A 168 27.64 -12.44 8.43
CA ALA A 168 27.63 -12.24 9.88
C ALA A 168 26.23 -12.09 10.52
N VAL A 169 25.13 -12.03 9.74
CA VAL A 169 23.77 -11.79 10.29
C VAL A 169 23.00 -13.10 10.55
N GLY A 170 23.70 -14.23 10.67
CA GLY A 170 23.10 -15.56 10.86
C GLY A 170 23.70 -16.38 12.00
N ALA A 171 24.05 -15.74 13.13
CA ALA A 171 24.41 -16.41 14.38
C ALA A 171 23.41 -16.05 15.48
#